data_AF-A0A7R9Q220-F1
#
_entry.id   AF-A0A7R9Q220-F1
#
_cell.length_a   1.000
_cell.length_b   1.000
_cell.length_c   1.000
_cell.angle_alpha   90.00
_cell.angle_beta   90.00
_cell.angle_gamma   90.00
#
_symmetry.space_group_name_H-M   'P 1'
#
loop_
_entity.id
_entity.type
_entity.pdbx_description
1 polymer ?
#
loop_
_entity_poly.entity_id
_entity_poly.type
_entity_poly.pdbx_seq_one_letter_code
_entity_poly.pdbx_strand_id
1 'polypeptide(L)'
;MKEIIVNNDFQTLLQTIEDISKDKSKSILVLLTGSKDPNGQSWCPDCVRAEPVIHDVLSDKSDDTVLVTTYIDRDPWKKADNSFRTHSQLRAKCVPTLINWQTSNRLEEGQLLDKQLLEMLLEE
;
A
#
# COMPACT_ATOMS: atom_id res chain seq x y z
N MET A 1 0.72 8.55 12.71
CA MET A 1 0.54 8.11 11.30
C MET A 1 -0.95 7.99 11.04
N LYS A 2 -1.42 8.56 9.92
CA LYS A 2 -2.82 8.46 9.53
C LYS A 2 -3.00 7.36 8.48
N GLU A 3 -3.90 6.41 8.72
CA GLU A 3 -4.27 5.41 7.72
C GLU A 3 -5.61 5.75 7.05
N ILE A 4 -5.68 5.61 5.73
CA ILE A 4 -6.89 5.76 4.92
C ILE A 4 -7.10 4.47 4.14
N ILE A 5 -8.28 3.88 4.28
CA ILE A 5 -8.63 2.61 3.64
C ILE A 5 -9.50 2.87 2.41
N VAL A 6 -9.12 2.27 1.29
CA VAL A 6 -9.86 2.27 0.02
C VAL A 6 -10.17 0.82 -0.36
N ASN A 7 -11.44 0.52 -0.63
CA ASN A 7 -11.89 -0.84 -0.91
C ASN A 7 -12.09 -1.07 -2.41
N ASN A 8 -11.14 -1.76 -3.04
CA ASN A 8 -11.15 -2.21 -4.44
C ASN A 8 -11.59 -1.16 -5.48
N ASP A 9 -11.49 0.13 -5.16
CA ASP A 9 -11.87 1.24 -6.03
C ASP A 9 -10.62 2.01 -6.45
N PHE A 10 -10.21 1.74 -7.69
CA PHE A 10 -9.04 2.37 -8.29
C PHE A 10 -9.18 3.88 -8.45
N GLN A 11 -10.37 4.38 -8.79
CA GLN A 11 -10.58 5.83 -8.98
C GLN A 11 -10.53 6.55 -7.64
N THR A 12 -11.18 5.98 -6.62
CA THR A 12 -11.12 6.51 -5.25
C THR A 12 -9.69 6.49 -4.71
N LEU A 13 -8.89 5.46 -5.01
CA LEU A 13 -7.47 5.43 -4.66
C LEU A 13 -6.71 6.62 -5.25
N LEU A 14 -6.81 6.82 -6.56
CA LEU A 14 -6.10 7.92 -7.23
C LEU A 14 -6.56 9.30 -6.72
N GLN A 15 -7.86 9.49 -6.56
CA GLN A 15 -8.41 10.75 -6.04
C GLN A 15 -7.92 11.02 -4.62
N THR A 16 -7.90 10.00 -3.75
CA THR A 16 -7.41 10.10 -2.37
C THR A 16 -5.94 10.53 -2.35
N ILE A 17 -5.10 9.88 -3.16
CA ILE A 17 -3.69 10.23 -3.25
C ILE A 17 -3.51 11.66 -3.77
N GLU A 18 -4.25 12.04 -4.83
CA GLU A 18 -4.20 13.39 -5.39
C GLU A 18 -4.58 14.44 -4.34
N ASP A 19 -5.65 14.21 -3.58
CA ASP A 19 -6.10 15.13 -2.54
C ASP A 19 -5.08 15.30 -1.41
N ILE A 20 -4.45 14.22 -0.95
CA ILE A 20 -3.38 14.31 0.06
C ILE A 20 -2.16 15.03 -0.53
N SER A 21 -1.82 14.77 -1.79
CA SER A 21 -0.63 15.33 -2.45
C SER A 21 -0.69 16.85 -2.68
N LYS A 22 -1.87 17.46 -2.49
CA LYS A 22 -2.04 18.94 -2.46
C LYS A 22 -1.30 19.55 -1.27
N ASP A 23 -1.19 18.83 -0.16
CA ASP A 23 -0.37 19.20 0.98
C ASP A 23 1.04 18.60 0.85
N LYS A 24 2.01 19.45 0.51
CA LYS A 24 3.40 19.03 0.30
C LYS A 24 4.13 18.66 1.59
N SER A 25 3.55 18.92 2.76
CA SER A 25 4.10 18.45 4.03
C SER A 25 3.85 16.95 4.27
N LYS A 26 2.91 16.34 3.52
CA LYS A 26 2.53 14.94 3.71
C LYS A 26 3.45 13.99 2.94
N SER A 27 3.90 12.94 3.64
CA SER A 27 4.53 11.76 3.06
C SER A 27 3.45 10.70 2.81
N ILE A 28 3.39 10.14 1.61
CA ILE A 28 2.29 9.27 1.19
C ILE A 28 2.86 7.89 0.89
N LEU A 29 2.38 6.91 1.65
CA LEU A 29 2.67 5.51 1.41
C LEU A 29 1.41 4.85 0.84
N VAL A 30 1.55 4.10 -0.23
CA VAL A 30 0.45 3.36 -0.85
C VAL A 30 0.69 1.88 -0.67
N LEU A 31 -0.18 1.23 0.12
CA LEU A 31 -0.16 -0.21 0.34
C LEU A 31 -1.22 -0.88 -0.53
N LEU A 32 -0.79 -1.70 -1.47
CA LEU A 32 -1.65 -2.57 -2.26
C LEU A 32 -1.64 -3.95 -1.61
N THR A 33 -2.77 -4.38 -1.08
CA THR A 33 -2.89 -5.62 -0.29
C THR A 33 -4.12 -6.42 -0.69
N GLY A 34 -4.12 -7.73 -0.44
CA GLY A 34 -5.26 -8.59 -0.75
C GLY A 34 -6.44 -8.29 0.19
N SER A 35 -7.65 -8.17 -0.37
CA SER A 35 -8.87 -8.02 0.41
C SER A 35 -9.07 -9.12 1.44
N LYS A 36 -9.77 -8.74 2.53
CA LYS A 36 -10.06 -9.59 3.68
C LYS A 36 -11.43 -10.23 3.53
N ASP A 37 -11.54 -11.48 3.96
CA ASP A 37 -12.82 -12.18 4.10
C ASP A 37 -13.62 -11.62 5.31
N PRO A 38 -14.85 -12.09 5.56
CA PRO A 38 -15.63 -11.66 6.73
C PRO A 38 -14.99 -11.94 8.10
N ASN A 39 -13.98 -12.82 8.16
CA ASN A 39 -13.20 -13.10 9.38
C ASN A 39 -11.98 -12.17 9.51
N GLY A 40 -11.79 -11.23 8.57
CA GLY A 40 -10.65 -10.33 8.54
C GLY A 40 -9.39 -10.94 7.91
N GLN A 41 -9.48 -12.13 7.31
CA GLN A 41 -8.33 -12.84 6.76
C GLN A 41 -8.12 -12.47 5.30
N SER A 42 -6.94 -11.95 4.96
CA SER A 42 -6.59 -11.69 3.55
C SER A 42 -6.48 -13.00 2.77
N TRP A 43 -6.94 -13.00 1.51
CA TRP A 43 -6.75 -14.14 0.60
C TRP A 43 -5.28 -14.38 0.21
N CYS A 44 -4.40 -13.40 0.48
CA CYS A 44 -2.98 -13.48 0.20
C CYS A 44 -2.19 -13.73 1.50
N PRO A 45 -1.55 -14.92 1.67
CA PRO A 45 -0.78 -15.23 2.88
C PRO A 45 0.36 -14.26 3.17
N ASP A 46 0.98 -13.67 2.14
CA ASP A 46 2.06 -12.70 2.31
C ASP A 46 1.53 -11.37 2.86
N CYS A 47 0.33 -10.97 2.46
CA CYS A 47 -0.33 -9.78 3.01
C CYS A 47 -0.55 -9.93 4.52
N VAL A 48 -0.97 -11.12 4.97
CA VAL A 48 -1.21 -11.44 6.38
C VAL A 48 0.07 -11.35 7.20
N ARG A 49 1.19 -11.82 6.64
CA ARG A 49 2.50 -11.77 7.31
C ARG A 49 3.09 -10.36 7.34
N ALA A 50 2.91 -9.60 6.26
CA ALA A 50 3.49 -8.27 6.11
C ALA A 50 2.73 -7.20 6.91
N GLU A 51 1.40 -7.29 7.02
CA GLU A 51 0.57 -6.30 7.72
C GLU A 51 1.09 -5.94 9.13
N PRO A 52 1.33 -6.89 10.06
CA PRO A 52 1.81 -6.52 11.39
C PRO A 52 3.21 -5.87 11.36
N VAL A 53 4.08 -6.24 10.42
CA VAL A 53 5.44 -5.68 10.31
C VAL A 53 5.39 -4.24 9.79
N ILE A 54 4.58 -3.98 8.76
CA ILE A 54 4.37 -2.63 8.22
C ILE A 54 3.78 -1.71 9.29
N HIS A 55 2.74 -2.17 10.00
CA HIS A 55 2.09 -1.37 11.04
C HIS A 55 3.02 -1.09 12.23
N ASP A 56 3.87 -2.04 12.62
CA ASP A 56 4.87 -1.87 13.67
C ASP A 56 5.92 -0.82 13.29
N VAL A 57 6.45 -0.84 12.06
CA VAL A 57 7.41 0.18 11.60
C VAL A 57 6.78 1.57 11.46
N LEU A 58 5.48 1.62 11.12
CA LEU A 58 4.76 2.87 10.92
C LEU A 58 4.10 3.44 12.19
N SER A 59 4.05 2.69 13.30
CA SER A 59 3.34 3.10 14.53
C SER A 59 3.89 4.40 15.10
N ASP A 60 5.19 4.61 14.96
CA ASP A 60 5.92 5.73 15.56
C ASP A 60 6.05 6.93 14.61
N LYS A 61 5.50 6.83 13.38
CA LYS A 61 5.56 7.91 12.40
C LYS A 61 4.53 9.01 12.72
N SER A 62 4.85 10.25 12.37
CA SER A 62 3.96 11.39 12.62
C SER A 62 2.68 11.31 11.78
N ASP A 63 1.72 12.18 12.08
CA ASP A 63 0.49 12.33 11.27
C ASP A 63 0.72 13.04 9.93
N ASP A 64 1.97 13.38 9.62
CA ASP A 64 2.39 13.80 8.30
C ASP A 64 2.67 12.62 7.37
N THR A 65 2.92 11.43 7.93
CA THR A 65 2.91 10.18 7.18
C THR A 65 1.47 9.67 7.05
N VAL A 66 1.02 9.51 5.81
CA VAL A 66 -0.29 8.97 5.46
C VAL A 66 -0.12 7.64 4.75
N LEU A 67 -0.63 6.57 5.34
CA LEU A 67 -0.74 5.25 4.71
C LEU A 67 -2.09 5.15 4.01
N VAL A 68 -2.09 4.97 2.69
CA VAL A 68 -3.28 4.69 1.88
C VAL A 68 -3.30 3.21 1.55
N THR A 69 -4.15 2.46 2.25
CA THR A 69 -4.29 1.01 2.11
C THR A 69 -5.42 0.69 1.14
N THR A 70 -5.09 0.00 0.04
CA THR A 70 -6.08 -0.52 -0.92
C THR A 70 -6.20 -2.02 -0.81
N TYR A 71 -7.40 -2.49 -0.50
CA TYR A 71 -7.77 -3.90 -0.50
C TYR A 71 -8.24 -4.34 -1.90
N ILE A 72 -7.50 -5.25 -2.54
CA ILE A 72 -7.74 -5.72 -3.90
C ILE A 72 -8.34 -7.13 -3.86
N ASP A 73 -9.44 -7.35 -4.58
CA ASP A 73 -10.06 -8.66 -4.69
C ASP A 73 -9.25 -9.62 -5.57
N ARG A 74 -9.22 -10.90 -5.17
CA ARG A 74 -8.40 -11.93 -5.81
C ARG A 74 -8.71 -12.14 -7.29
N ASP A 75 -9.99 -12.15 -7.65
CA ASP A 75 -10.43 -12.46 -9.00
C ASP A 75 -10.16 -11.35 -10.02
N PRO A 76 -10.48 -10.06 -9.75
CA PRO A 76 -10.05 -8.99 -10.64
C PRO A 76 -8.53 -8.82 -10.67
N TRP A 77 -7.80 -9.12 -9.58
CA TRP A 77 -6.34 -9.02 -9.53
C TRP A 77 -5.64 -9.93 -10.56
N LYS A 78 -6.15 -11.14 -10.79
CA LYS A 78 -5.57 -12.10 -11.75
C LYS A 78 -5.59 -11.61 -13.19
N LYS A 79 -6.48 -10.68 -13.53
CA LYS A 79 -6.62 -10.19 -14.91
C LYS A 79 -5.45 -9.30 -15.31
N ALA A 80 -4.98 -9.42 -16.55
CA ALA A 80 -3.83 -8.65 -17.05
C ALA A 80 -4.15 -7.16 -17.23
N ASP A 81 -5.41 -6.84 -17.49
CA ASP A 81 -5.93 -5.48 -17.69
C ASP A 81 -6.33 -4.79 -16.38
N ASN A 82 -6.10 -5.41 -15.23
CA ASN A 82 -6.39 -4.81 -13.92
C ASN A 82 -5.68 -3.45 -13.77
N SER A 83 -6.43 -2.41 -13.40
CA SER A 83 -5.94 -1.03 -13.34
C SER A 83 -4.76 -0.84 -12.38
N PHE A 84 -4.70 -1.58 -11.27
CA PHE A 84 -3.56 -1.53 -10.34
C PHE A 84 -2.27 -2.08 -10.98
N ARG A 85 -2.40 -3.02 -11.92
CA ARG A 85 -1.27 -3.63 -12.66
C ARG A 85 -0.80 -2.79 -13.84
N THR A 86 -1.72 -2.06 -14.48
CA THR A 86 -1.45 -1.31 -15.73
C THR A 86 -1.16 0.17 -15.51
N HIS A 87 -1.57 0.76 -14.38
CA HIS A 87 -1.29 2.16 -14.06
C HIS A 87 0.22 2.43 -13.99
N SER A 88 0.70 3.52 -14.61
CA SER A 88 2.12 3.79 -14.79
C SER A 88 2.91 3.90 -13.48
N GLN A 89 2.32 4.52 -12.45
CA GLN A 89 2.96 4.74 -11.16
C GLN A 89 2.75 3.58 -10.18
N LEU A 90 1.60 2.89 -10.24
CA LEU A 90 1.33 1.74 -9.38
C LEU A 90 2.01 0.49 -9.93
N ARG A 91 1.73 0.13 -11.19
CA ARG A 91 2.30 -1.00 -11.94
C ARG A 91 2.60 -2.21 -11.05
N ALA A 92 1.60 -2.58 -10.26
CA ALA A 92 1.76 -3.58 -9.22
C ALA A 92 1.97 -4.95 -9.88
N LYS A 93 3.08 -5.61 -9.55
CA LYS A 93 3.40 -6.95 -10.07
C LYS A 93 2.85 -8.04 -9.17
N CYS A 94 2.77 -7.75 -7.88
CA CYS A 94 2.41 -8.66 -6.80
C CYS A 94 1.66 -7.89 -5.70
N VAL A 95 1.07 -8.64 -4.78
CA VAL A 95 0.59 -8.11 -3.49
C VAL A 95 1.17 -9.00 -2.38
N PRO A 96 1.59 -8.43 -1.23
CA PRO A 96 1.54 -7.02 -0.90
C PRO A 96 2.64 -6.21 -1.61
N THR A 97 2.35 -4.94 -1.94
CA THR A 97 3.33 -3.96 -2.42
C THR A 97 3.14 -2.65 -1.66
N LEU A 98 4.21 -2.11 -1.06
CA LEU A 98 4.23 -0.79 -0.44
C LEU A 98 5.03 0.18 -1.31
N ILE A 99 4.47 1.33 -1.62
CA ILE A 99 5.07 2.34 -2.50
C ILE A 99 5.20 3.66 -1.74
N ASN A 100 6.39 4.25 -1.72
CA ASN A 100 6.56 5.66 -1.37
C ASN A 100 6.15 6.48 -2.61
N TRP A 101 5.06 7.23 -2.51
CA TRP A 101 4.45 7.89 -3.67
C TRP A 101 5.34 8.99 -4.24
N GLN A 102 6.09 9.67 -3.38
CA GLN A 102 6.96 10.79 -3.72
C GLN A 102 8.19 10.30 -4.50
N THR A 103 8.84 9.23 -4.05
CA THR A 103 10.07 8.71 -4.67
C THR A 103 9.82 7.63 -5.71
N SER A 104 8.61 7.05 -5.74
CA SER A 104 8.26 5.84 -6.50
C SER A 104 9.02 4.57 -6.09
N ASN A 105 9.85 4.64 -5.04
CA ASN A 105 10.48 3.48 -4.42
C ASN A 105 9.41 2.56 -3.83
N ARG A 106 9.70 1.25 -3.81
CA ARG A 106 8.74 0.25 -3.38
C ARG A 106 9.39 -0.99 -2.80
N LEU A 107 8.63 -1.68 -1.98
CA LEU A 107 8.94 -3.01 -1.47
C LEU A 107 7.80 -3.96 -1.79
N GLU A 108 8.16 -5.18 -2.17
CA GLU A 108 7.27 -6.20 -2.72
C GLU A 108 7.39 -7.50 -1.89
N GLU A 109 6.27 -8.16 -1.63
CA GLU A 109 6.18 -9.49 -1.01
C GLU A 109 7.03 -9.64 0.26
N GLY A 110 8.04 -10.52 0.24
CA GLY A 110 8.90 -10.83 1.39
C GLY A 110 9.78 -9.67 1.84
N GLN A 111 10.01 -8.65 1.00
CA GLN A 111 10.78 -7.46 1.38
C GLN A 111 10.07 -6.68 2.49
N LEU A 112 8.75 -6.78 2.57
CA LEU A 112 7.93 -6.13 3.60
C LEU A 112 8.03 -6.81 4.97
N LEU A 113 8.78 -7.93 5.07
CA LEU A 113 9.10 -8.57 6.34
C LEU A 113 10.43 -8.06 6.93
N ASP A 114 11.20 -7.31 6.15
CA ASP A 114 12.47 -6.73 6.57
C ASP A 114 12.24 -5.30 7.07
N LYS A 115 12.34 -5.13 8.40
CA LYS A 115 12.16 -3.83 9.05
C LYS A 115 13.18 -2.80 8.58
N GLN A 116 14.41 -3.21 8.28
CA GLN A 116 15.45 -2.28 7.82
C GLN A 116 15.11 -1.75 6.43
N LEU A 117 14.61 -2.61 5.52
CA LEU A 117 14.15 -2.15 4.21
C LEU A 117 12.96 -1.19 4.34
N LEU A 118 12.00 -1.50 5.22
CA LEU A 118 10.87 -0.62 5.50
C LEU A 118 11.33 0.74 6.03
N GLU A 119 12.27 0.77 6.99
CA GLU A 119 12.85 2.01 7.50
C GLU A 119 13.54 2.81 6.38
N MET A 120 14.36 2.16 5.56
CA MET A 120 15.02 2.79 4.41
C MET A 120 14.03 3.38 3.40
N LEU A 121 12.88 2.73 3.17
CA LEU A 121 11.83 3.25 2.28
C LEU A 121 11.23 4.57 2.81
N LEU A 122 11.28 4.79 4.13
CA LEU A 122 10.66 5.91 4.84
C LEU A 122 11.60 7.10 5.07
N GLU A 123 12.90 6.91 4.91
CA GLU A 123 13.94 7.92 5.23
C GLU A 123 14.32 8.84 4.06
N GLU A 124 13.56 8.82 2.95
CA GLU A 124 13.82 9.63 1.74
C GLU A 124 12.76 10.70 1.44
#